data_AF-A0A2M8SBP5-F1
#
_entry.id   AF-A0A2M8SBP5-F1
#
_cell.length_a   1.000
_cell.length_b   1.000
_cell.length_c   1.000
_cell.angle_alpha   90.00
_cell.angle_beta   90.00
_cell.angle_gamma   90.00
#
_symmetry.space_group_name_H-M   'P 1'
#
loop_
_entity.id
_entity.type
_entity.pdbx_description
1 polymer ?
#
loop_
_entity_poly.entity_id
_entity_poly.type
_entity_poly.pdbx_seq_one_letter_code
_entity_poly.pdbx_strand_id
1 'polypeptide(L)'
;MINVKILGLRQPERYAVRRMVLSAQSELQTQYPDLAVEIAEIKDPSEIGKYALVLILPSLVVNEKLVCRVGLRQRAFPAQGRGPHLAA
;
A
#
# COMPACT_ATOMS: atom_id res chain seq x y z
N MET A 1 5.07 -15.90 5.98
CA MET A 1 4.56 -15.36 4.70
C MET A 1 3.38 -14.45 5.01
N ILE A 2 3.43 -13.20 4.57
CA ILE A 2 2.37 -12.20 4.75
C ILE A 2 1.64 -12.02 3.42
N ASN A 3 0.32 -12.16 3.43
CA ASN A 3 -0.51 -11.89 2.26
C ASN A 3 -1.13 -10.50 2.37
N VAL A 4 -0.87 -9.65 1.37
CA VAL A 4 -1.35 -8.28 1.29
C VAL A 4 -2.25 -8.14 0.07
N LYS A 5 -3.51 -7.77 0.31
CA LYS A 5 -4.47 -7.45 -0.75
C LYS A 5 -4.76 -5.95 -0.76
N ILE A 6 -4.58 -5.32 -1.91
CA ILE A 6 -4.92 -3.94 -2.17
C ILE A 6 -6.25 -3.93 -2.91
N LEU A 7 -7.29 -3.53 -2.22
CA LEU A 7 -8.65 -3.46 -2.74
C LEU A 7 -8.90 -2.07 -3.32
N GLY A 8 -9.56 -1.96 -4.46
CA GLY A 8 -10.06 -0.67 -4.95
C GLY A 8 -10.47 -0.75 -6.42
N LEU A 9 -11.37 0.13 -6.86
CA LEU A 9 -11.85 0.13 -8.24
C LEU A 9 -10.94 0.91 -9.19
N ARG A 10 -10.37 2.04 -8.73
CA ARG A 10 -9.60 2.94 -9.61
C ARG A 10 -8.09 2.72 -9.49
N GLN A 11 -7.42 2.78 -10.64
CA GLN A 11 -5.99 2.53 -10.74
C GLN A 11 -5.10 3.55 -10.01
N PRO A 12 -5.35 4.88 -10.06
CA PRO A 12 -4.48 5.85 -9.40
C PRO A 12 -4.43 5.67 -7.88
N GLU A 13 -5.58 5.37 -7.28
CA GLU A 13 -5.75 5.13 -5.85
C GLU A 13 -5.01 3.87 -5.40
N ARG A 14 -5.17 2.75 -6.12
CA ARG A 14 -4.42 1.51 -5.84
C ARG A 14 -2.92 1.69 -6.03
N TYR A 15 -2.50 2.46 -7.02
CA TYR A 15 -1.08 2.72 -7.27
C TYR A 15 -0.40 3.38 -6.06
N ALA A 16 -1.04 4.38 -5.46
CA ALA A 16 -0.50 5.06 -4.28
C ALA A 16 -0.31 4.09 -3.11
N VAL A 17 -1.32 3.25 -2.83
CA VAL A 17 -1.24 2.24 -1.77
C VAL A 17 -0.17 1.20 -2.08
N ARG A 18 -0.05 0.75 -3.35
CA ARG A 18 0.97 -0.21 -3.76
C ARG A 18 2.38 0.33 -3.53
N ARG A 19 2.63 1.61 -3.83
CA ARG A 19 3.94 2.25 -3.55
C ARG A 19 4.24 2.27 -2.06
N MET A 20 3.26 2.54 -1.21
CA MET A 20 3.43 2.50 0.25
C MET A 20 3.74 1.09 0.75
N VAL A 21 3.02 0.07 0.28
CA VAL A 21 3.27 -1.33 0.66
C VAL A 21 4.67 -1.78 0.23
N LEU A 22 5.12 -1.42 -0.97
CA LEU A 22 6.47 -1.73 -1.44
C LEU A 22 7.56 -1.03 -0.60
N SER A 23 7.34 0.22 -0.19
CA SER A 23 8.26 0.92 0.72
C SER A 23 8.37 0.19 2.05
N ALA A 24 7.22 -0.15 2.65
CA ALA A 24 7.18 -0.88 3.91
C ALA A 24 7.80 -2.28 3.80
N GLN A 25 7.59 -2.98 2.68
CA GLN A 25 8.24 -4.26 2.40
C GLN A 25 9.77 -4.11 2.36
N SER A 26 10.27 -3.10 1.64
CA SER A 26 11.71 -2.84 1.54
C SER A 26 12.32 -2.55 2.92
N GLU A 27 11.63 -1.78 3.76
CA GLU A 27 12.08 -1.48 5.13
C GLU A 27 12.08 -2.76 6.00
N LEU A 28 11.01 -3.56 5.93
CA LEU A 28 10.90 -4.80 6.69
C LEU A 28 11.93 -5.85 6.26
N GLN A 29 12.28 -5.92 4.98
CA GLN A 29 13.30 -6.84 4.49
C GLN A 29 14.70 -6.56 5.06
N THR A 30 14.98 -5.31 5.45
CA THR A 30 16.26 -5.00 6.14
C THR A 30 16.34 -5.63 7.53
N GLN A 31 15.19 -5.78 8.21
CA GLN A 31 15.10 -6.34 9.56
C GLN A 31 14.81 -7.84 9.54
N TYR A 32 14.09 -8.31 8.52
CA TYR A 32 13.64 -9.68 8.35
C TYR A 32 13.88 -10.14 6.89
N PRO A 33 15.11 -10.57 6.55
CA PRO A 33 15.48 -10.93 5.17
C PRO A 33 14.64 -12.05 4.57
N ASP A 34 14.21 -13.01 5.40
CA ASP A 34 13.42 -14.17 4.99
C ASP A 34 11.90 -13.88 4.94
N LEU A 35 11.49 -12.63 5.18
CA LEU A 35 10.08 -12.26 5.18
C LEU A 35 9.51 -12.26 3.76
N ALA A 36 8.82 -13.34 3.42
CA ALA A 36 8.02 -13.43 2.19
C ALA A 36 6.74 -12.60 2.32
N VAL A 37 6.57 -11.62 1.43
CA VAL A 37 5.35 -10.80 1.28
C VAL A 37 4.79 -10.99 -0.12
N GLU A 38 3.52 -11.38 -0.20
CA GLU A 38 2.78 -11.49 -1.46
C GLU A 38 1.79 -10.33 -1.57
N ILE A 39 1.80 -9.62 -2.69
CA ILE A 39 0.96 -8.43 -2.92
C ILE A 39 0.03 -8.71 -4.11
N ALA A 40 -1.27 -8.67 -3.86
CA ALA A 40 -2.31 -8.82 -4.87
C ALA A 40 -3.19 -7.57 -4.98
N GLU A 41 -3.60 -7.20 -6.20
CA GLU A 41 -4.59 -6.15 -6.43
C GLU A 41 -5.96 -6.75 -6.74
N ILE A 42 -6.97 -6.40 -5.94
CA ILE A 42 -8.35 -6.85 -6.13
C ILE A 42 -9.18 -5.69 -6.68
N LYS A 43 -9.73 -5.91 -7.87
CA LYS A 43 -10.48 -4.92 -8.64
C LYS A 43 -11.95 -5.27 -8.79
N ASP A 44 -12.30 -6.53 -8.51
CA ASP A 44 -13.66 -7.03 -8.62
C ASP A 44 -14.52 -6.48 -7.46
N PRO A 45 -15.63 -5.77 -7.73
CA PRO A 45 -16.49 -5.22 -6.68
C PRO A 45 -17.02 -6.25 -5.69
N SER A 46 -17.34 -7.46 -6.17
CA SER A 46 -17.87 -8.55 -5.34
C SER A 46 -16.82 -9.06 -4.37
N GLU A 47 -15.57 -9.21 -4.84
CA GLU A 47 -14.44 -9.57 -3.98
C GLU A 47 -14.08 -8.47 -2.99
N ILE A 48 -14.15 -7.19 -3.39
CA ILE A 48 -13.93 -6.06 -2.47
C ILE A 48 -15.01 -6.03 -1.38
N GLY A 49 -16.27 -6.28 -1.76
CA GLY A 49 -17.41 -6.29 -0.86
C GLY A 49 -17.31 -7.29 0.29
N LYS A 50 -16.48 -8.33 0.17
CA LYS A 50 -16.19 -9.28 1.27
C LYS A 50 -15.44 -8.64 2.43
N TYR A 51 -14.71 -7.55 2.19
CA TYR A 51 -13.85 -6.91 3.19
C TYR A 51 -14.26 -5.47 3.49
N ALA A 52 -14.78 -4.73 2.50
CA ALA A 52 -15.07 -3.31 2.63
C ALA A 52 -16.43 -2.96 2.01
N LEU A 53 -17.25 -2.21 2.76
CA LEU A 53 -18.55 -1.70 2.30
C LEU A 53 -18.42 -0.50 1.34
N VAL A 54 -17.26 0.16 1.31
CA VAL A 54 -17.01 1.35 0.48
C VAL A 54 -16.01 0.99 -0.62
N LEU A 55 -16.47 1.03 -1.87
CA LEU A 55 -15.69 0.64 -3.06
C LEU A 55 -14.85 1.78 -3.67
N ILE A 56 -15.13 3.02 -3.26
CA ILE A 56 -14.57 4.23 -3.86
C ILE A 56 -13.14 4.50 -3.36
N LEU A 57 -12.82 4.08 -2.14
CA LEU A 57 -11.51 4.31 -1.54
C LEU A 57 -10.71 3.01 -1.50
N PRO A 58 -9.39 3.05 -1.75
CA PRO A 58 -8.61 1.85 -1.69
C PRO A 58 -8.54 1.35 -0.24
N SER A 59 -8.51 0.05 -0.07
CA SER A 59 -8.47 -0.59 1.25
C SER A 59 -7.33 -1.59 1.29
N LEU A 60 -6.65 -1.66 2.43
CA LEU A 60 -5.54 -2.59 2.64
C LEU A 60 -6.02 -3.74 3.52
N VAL A 61 -5.87 -4.95 3.02
CA VAL A 61 -6.14 -6.19 3.75
C VAL A 61 -4.81 -6.92 3.94
N VAL A 62 -4.55 -7.35 5.17
CA VAL A 62 -3.37 -8.14 5.53
C VAL A 62 -3.84 -9.42 6.19
N ASN A 63 -3.45 -10.56 5.65
CA ASN A 63 -3.84 -11.89 6.13
C ASN A 63 -5.35 -11.99 6.37
N GLU A 64 -6.14 -11.65 5.34
CA GLU A 64 -7.61 -11.63 5.34
C GLU A 64 -8.28 -10.64 6.30
N LYS A 65 -7.51 -9.80 7.01
CA LYS A 65 -8.05 -8.76 7.89
C LYS A 65 -7.92 -7.39 7.26
N LEU A 66 -9.01 -6.64 7.23
CA LEU A 66 -8.99 -5.23 6.82
C LEU A 66 -8.22 -4.42 7.86
N VAL A 67 -7.04 -3.88 7.48
CA VAL A 67 -6.16 -3.12 8.36
C VAL A 67 -6.21 -1.62 8.11
N CYS A 68 -6.57 -1.19 6.90
CA CYS A 68 -6.65 0.23 6.57
C CYS A 68 -7.80 0.52 5.61
N ARG A 69 -8.56 1.57 5.93
CA ARG A 69 -9.50 2.24 5.01
C ARG A 69 -8.85 3.56 4.64
N VAL A 70 -8.45 3.72 3.38
CA VAL A 70 -7.69 4.89 2.97
C VAL A 70 -8.64 6.06 2.75
N GLY A 71 -8.95 6.79 3.82
CA GLY A 71 -9.39 8.18 3.71
C GLY A 71 -8.16 9.05 3.47
N LEU A 72 -7.75 9.27 2.21
CA LEU A 72 -6.67 10.21 1.88
C LEU A 72 -7.10 11.63 2.26
N ARG A 73 -6.86 12.05 3.51
CA ARG A 73 -6.39 13.42 3.72
C ARG A 73 -4.99 13.42 3.13
N GLN A 74 -4.80 14.13 2.02
CA GLN A 74 -3.49 14.40 1.45
C GLN A 74 -2.65 15.19 2.47
N ARG A 75 -2.05 14.53 3.46
CA ARG A 75 -0.83 15.05 4.06
C ARG A 75 0.28 14.61 3.12
N ALA A 76 0.75 15.57 2.32
CA ALA A 76 1.94 15.42 1.53
C ALA A 76 3.03 14.77 2.39
N PHE A 77 3.48 13.58 2.01
CA PHE A 77 4.72 13.02 2.52
C PHE A 77 5.83 13.94 2.00
N PRO A 78 6.59 14.64 2.87
CA PRO A 78 7.71 15.43 2.39
C PRO A 78 8.73 14.46 1.79
N ALA A 79 9.12 14.72 0.53
CA ALA A 79 10.22 14.01 -0.11
C ALA A 79 11.48 14.20 0.73
N GLN A 80 11.95 13.11 1.35
CA GLN A 80 13.13 13.12 2.17
C GLN A 80 14.37 13.27 1.27
N GLY A 81 15.00 14.46 1.33
CA GLY A 81 16.43 14.69 1.15
C GLY A 81 17.10 14.28 -0.17
N ARG A 82 17.20 15.22 -1.11
CA ARG A 82 18.43 15.41 -1.92
C ARG A 82 19.00 16.78 -1.61
N GLY A 83 19.99 16.83 -0.72
CA GLY A 83 20.88 17.98 -0.57
C GLY A 83 21.92 17.98 -1.71
N PRO A 84 22.34 19.16 -2.19
CA PRO A 84 23.06 19.31 -3.46
C PRO A 84 24.52 18.82 -3.40
N HIS A 85 24.92 18.12 -4.47
CA HIS A 85 26.31 17.95 -4.86
C HIS A 85 26.90 19.28 -5.37
N LEU A 86 28.12 19.55 -4.93
CA LEU A 86 29.19 20.34 -5.57
C LEU A 86 28.91 21.80 -5.97
N ALA A 87 29.53 22.71 -5.21
CA ALA A 87 30.34 23.77 -5.80
C ALA A 87 31.64 23.84 -4.97
N ALA A 88 32.74 23.42 -5.59
CA ALA A 88 34.11 23.73 -5.15
C ALA A 88 34.67 24.78 -6.13
#